data_AF-F3M9J9-F1
#
_entry.id   AF-F3M9J9-F1
#
_cell.length_a   1.000
_cell.length_b   1.000
_cell.length_c   1.000
_cell.angle_alpha   90.00
_cell.angle_beta   90.00
_cell.angle_gamma   90.00
#
_symmetry.space_group_name_H-M   'P 1'
#
loop_
_entity.id
_entity.type
_entity.pdbx_description
1 polymer ?
#
loop_
_entity_poly.entity_id
_entity_poly.type
_entity_poly.pdbx_seq_one_letter_code
_entity_poly.pdbx_strand_id
1 'polypeptide(L)' 'MELGLPFETYVEQYRFKYLALYHAIRAAIHSGKLPEGTRLPATRELARLYGVSRGSAAQCYDMLMAEGYVVSRQGSG' A
#
# COMPACT_ATOMS: atom_id res chain seq x y z
N MET A 1 10.79 -7.61 -0.86
CA MET A 1 10.88 -6.44 0.05
C MET A 1 9.92 -6.65 1.21
N GLU A 2 10.24 -6.24 2.43
CA GLU A 2 9.30 -6.30 3.57
C GLU A 2 9.01 -4.87 4.04
N LEU A 3 7.74 -4.44 3.97
CA LEU A 3 7.34 -3.07 4.32
C LEU A 3 6.95 -2.91 5.80
N GLY A 4 6.85 -4.02 6.56
CA GLY A 4 6.52 -3.99 7.98
C GLY A 4 5.20 -3.27 8.33
N LEU A 5 4.24 -3.27 7.39
CA LEU A 5 2.98 -2.56 7.56
C LEU A 5 2.11 -3.22 8.64
N PRO A 6 1.41 -2.43 9.47
CA PRO A 6 0.43 -2.93 10.44
C PRO A 6 -0.88 -3.36 9.76
N PHE A 7 -0.80 -4.15 8.68
CA PHE A 7 -1.95 -4.50 7.85
C PHE A 7 -3.00 -5.29 8.62
N GLU A 8 -2.59 -6.26 9.43
CA GLU A 8 -3.47 -7.12 10.22
C GLU A 8 -4.39 -6.30 11.14
N THR A 9 -3.85 -5.25 11.77
CA THR A 9 -4.61 -4.32 12.62
C THR A 9 -5.77 -3.65 11.88
N TYR A 10 -5.62 -3.42 10.58
CA TYR A 10 -6.64 -2.76 9.77
C TYR A 10 -7.59 -3.74 9.08
N VAL A 11 -7.21 -5.00 8.89
CA VAL A 11 -8.10 -6.03 8.32
C VAL A 11 -9.31 -6.27 9.22
N GLU A 12 -9.14 -6.18 10.53
CA GLU A 12 -10.24 -6.30 11.49
C GLU A 12 -11.18 -5.08 11.47
N GLN A 13 -10.67 -3.91 11.05
CA GLN A 13 -11.41 -2.64 11.06
C GLN A 13 -12.15 -2.37 9.75
N TYR A 14 -11.58 -2.79 8.62
CA TYR A 14 -12.14 -2.53 7.30
C TYR A 14 -12.64 -3.82 6.64
N ARG A 15 -13.92 -3.81 6.24
CA ARG A 15 -14.54 -4.90 5.46
C ARG A 15 -13.76 -5.25 4.19
N PHE A 16 -13.15 -4.24 3.56
CA PHE A 16 -12.42 -4.42 2.32
C PHE A 16 -10.91 -4.36 2.54
N LYS A 17 -10.19 -5.38 2.08
CA LYS A 17 -8.73 -5.47 2.25
C LYS A 17 -7.96 -4.34 1.57
N TYR A 18 -8.47 -3.75 0.47
CA TYR A 18 -7.82 -2.61 -0.17
C TYR A 18 -7.84 -1.36 0.72
N LEU A 19 -8.92 -1.15 1.50
CA LEU A 19 -9.02 -0.06 2.47
C LEU A 19 -8.05 -0.30 3.63
N ALA A 20 -8.01 -1.53 4.16
CA ALA A 20 -7.07 -1.90 5.21
C ALA A 20 -5.62 -1.64 4.77
N LEU A 21 -5.27 -2.01 3.53
CA LEU A 21 -3.95 -1.80 2.98
C LEU A 21 -3.62 -0.32 2.78
N TYR A 22 -4.57 0.46 2.26
CA TYR A 22 -4.44 1.91 2.12
C TYR A 22 -4.15 2.57 3.48
N HIS A 23 -4.91 2.24 4.52
CA HIS A 23 -4.71 2.80 5.85
C HIS A 23 -3.39 2.35 6.48
N ALA A 24 -2.98 1.10 6.27
CA ALA A 24 -1.71 0.59 6.75
C ALA A 24 -0.51 1.34 6.14
N ILE A 25 -0.53 1.56 4.81
CA ILE A 25 0.51 2.32 4.12
C ILE A 25 0.48 3.78 4.55
N ARG A 26 -0.70 4.41 4.59
CA ARG A 26 -0.86 5.80 5.02
C ARG A 26 -0.32 6.02 6.44
N ALA A 27 -0.62 5.12 7.37
CA ALA A 27 -0.09 5.20 8.74
C ALA A 27 1.44 5.02 8.77
N ALA A 28 1.99 4.14 7.96
CA ALA A 28 3.44 3.95 7.86
C ALA A 28 4.16 5.19 7.28
N ILE A 29 3.53 5.89 6.32
CA ILE A 29 4.03 7.18 5.81
C ILE A 29 3.99 8.25 6.91
N HIS A 30 2.85 8.43 7.58
CA HIS A 30 2.69 9.44 8.62
C HIS A 30 3.60 9.22 9.83
N SER A 31 3.89 7.96 10.16
CA SER A 31 4.82 7.61 11.24
C SER A 31 6.29 7.65 10.84
N GLY A 32 6.61 7.95 9.57
CA GLY A 32 7.98 8.00 9.05
C GLY A 32 8.62 6.63 8.80
N LYS A 33 7.88 5.53 8.96
CA LYS A 33 8.37 4.17 8.64
C LYS A 33 8.56 3.97 7.13
N LEU A 34 7.77 4.67 6.33
CA LEU A 34 7.98 4.81 4.89
C LEU A 34 8.41 6.26 4.61
N PRO A 35 9.72 6.54 4.67
CA PRO A 35 10.22 7.88 4.38
C PRO A 35 9.94 8.28 2.92
N GLU A 36 9.95 9.57 2.66
CA GLU A 36 9.82 10.10 1.30
C GLU A 36 10.83 9.47 0.34
N GLY A 37 10.41 9.24 -0.90
CA GLY A 37 11.26 8.59 -1.92
C GLY A 37 11.38 7.07 -1.77
N THR A 38 10.77 6.47 -0.72
CA THR A 38 10.71 5.01 -0.60
C THR A 38 10.05 4.40 -1.82
N ARG A 39 10.78 3.48 -2.48
CA ARG A 39 10.23 2.74 -3.61
C ARG A 39 9.25 1.69 -3.08
N LEU A 40 7.98 1.84 -3.44
CA LEU A 40 6.96 0.84 -3.16
C LEU A 40 7.08 -0.36 -4.13
N PRO A 41 6.72 -1.57 -3.67
CA PRO A 41 6.73 -2.76 -4.51
C PRO A 41 5.69 -2.66 -5.63
N ALA A 42 5.89 -3.38 -6.73
CA ALA A 42 4.86 -3.48 -7.77
C ALA A 42 3.57 -4.10 -7.22
N THR A 43 2.41 -3.78 -7.81
CA THR A 43 1.09 -4.29 -7.35
C THR A 43 1.04 -5.80 -7.18
N ARG A 44 1.73 -6.55 -8.05
CA ARG A 44 1.85 -8.02 -7.95
C ARG A 44 2.64 -8.46 -6.73
N GLU A 45 3.73 -7.79 -6.39
CA GLU A 45 4.52 -8.12 -5.20
C GLU A 45 3.77 -7.72 -3.93
N LEU A 46 3.18 -6.53 -3.89
CA LEU A 46 2.34 -6.09 -2.76
C LEU A 46 1.20 -7.08 -2.48
N ALA A 47 0.52 -7.55 -3.54
CA ALA A 47 -0.53 -8.55 -3.43
C ALA A 47 -0.05 -9.85 -2.79
N ARG A 48 1.14 -10.32 -3.17
CA ARG A 48 1.75 -11.52 -2.58
C ARG A 48 2.16 -11.31 -1.13
N LEU A 49 2.73 -10.15 -0.79
CA LEU A 49 3.21 -9.85 0.57
C LEU A 49 2.07 -9.81 1.58
N TYR A 50 0.91 -9.25 1.20
CA TYR A 50 -0.21 -9.04 2.12
C TYR A 50 -1.41 -9.95 1.89
N GLY A 51 -1.28 -10.97 1.03
CA GLY A 51 -2.35 -11.95 0.79
C GLY A 51 -3.65 -11.31 0.28
N VAL A 52 -3.53 -10.36 -0.66
CA VAL A 52 -4.67 -9.67 -1.30
C VAL A 52 -4.69 -9.95 -2.80
N SER A 53 -5.83 -9.66 -3.45
CA SER A 53 -5.90 -9.72 -4.91
C SER A 53 -5.06 -8.61 -5.55
N ARG A 54 -4.59 -8.82 -6.78
CA ARG A 54 -3.87 -7.78 -7.54
C ARG A 54 -4.75 -6.54 -7.77
N GLY A 55 -6.06 -6.72 -7.97
CA GLY A 55 -7.01 -5.61 -8.09
C GLY A 55 -7.11 -4.79 -6.82
N SER A 56 -7.13 -5.43 -5.64
CA SER A 56 -7.12 -4.74 -4.36
C SER A 56 -5.82 -3.95 -4.12
N ALA A 57 -4.67 -4.52 -4.50
CA ALA A 57 -3.39 -3.82 -4.44
C ALA A 57 -3.35 -2.61 -5.38
N ALA A 58 -3.86 -2.75 -6.61
CA ALA A 58 -3.97 -1.65 -7.55
C ALA A 58 -4.88 -0.53 -7.02
N GLN A 59 -6.09 -0.89 -6.56
CA GLN A 59 -7.03 0.07 -5.99
C GLN A 59 -6.46 0.83 -4.79
N CYS A 60 -5.68 0.16 -3.93
CA CYS A 60 -4.97 0.81 -2.83
C CYS A 60 -3.97 1.86 -3.34
N TYR A 61 -3.20 1.56 -4.39
CA TYR A 61 -2.26 2.52 -4.98
C TYR A 61 -2.97 3.66 -5.68
N ASP A 62 -4.09 3.40 -6.37
CA ASP A 62 -4.90 4.44 -7.00
C ASP A 62 -5.41 5.44 -5.95
N MET A 63 -5.88 4.95 -4.79
CA MET A 63 -6.31 5.80 -3.67
C MET A 63 -5.15 6.62 -3.08
N LEU A 64 -4.00 5.99 -2.84
CA LEU A 64 -2.82 6.69 -2.31
C LEU A 64 -2.34 7.78 -3.27
N MET A 65 -2.44 7.55 -4.57
CA MET A 65 -2.04 8.50 -5.61
C MET A 65 -3.03 9.65 -5.72
N ALA A 66 -4.34 9.36 -5.63
CA ALA A 66 -5.39 10.38 -5.65
C ALA A 66 -5.26 11.36 -4.46
N GLU A 67 -4.77 10.90 -3.32
CA GLU A 67 -4.50 11.74 -2.15
C GLU A 67 -3.08 12.34 -2.12
N GLY A 68 -2.23 12.01 -3.11
CA GLY A 68 -0.89 12.57 -3.23
C GLY A 68 0.18 11.96 -2.31
N TYR A 69 -0.10 10.81 -1.68
CA TYR A 69 0.90 10.09 -0.87
C TYR A 69 1.97 9.39 -1.71
N VAL A 70 1.62 8.98 -2.92
CA VAL A 70 2.50 8.25 -3.82
C VAL A 70 2.40 8.82 -5.23
N VAL A 71 3.47 8.67 -6.00
CA VAL A 71 3.49 9.04 -7.42
C VAL A 71 3.79 7.79 -8.24
N SER A 72 3.11 7.61 -9.37
CA SER A 72 3.56 6.60 -10.33
C SER A 72 4.75 7.15 -11.09
N ARG A 73 5.80 6.33 -11.21
CA ARG A 73 6.85 6.55 -12.19
C ARG A 73 6.64 5.54 -13.31
N GLN A 74 6.06 6.00 -14.41
CA GLN A 74 5.98 5.19 -15.63
C GLN A 74 7.41 4.92 -16.12
N GLY A 75 7.76 3.64 -16.34
CA GLY A 75 9.08 3.24 -16.86
C GLY A 75 9.92 2.29 -16.00
N SER A 76 9.30 1.43 -15.17
CA SER A 76 10.02 0.33 -14.49
C SER A 76 9.56 -1.06 -14.96
N GLY A 77 9.07 -1.14 -16.21
CA GLY A 77 8.82 -2.42 -16.87
C GLY A 77 10.10 -3.25 -16.94
#